data_AF-A0A8J8MK64-F1
#
_entry.id   AF-A0A8J8MK64-F1
#
_cell.length_a   1.000
_cell.length_b   1.000
_cell.length_c   1.000
_cell.angle_alpha   90.00
_cell.angle_beta   90.00
_cell.angle_gamma   90.00
#
_symmetry.space_group_name_H-M   'P 1'
#
loop_
_entity.id
_entity.type
_entity.pdbx_description
1 polymer ?
#
loop_
_entity_poly.entity_id
_entity_poly.type
_entity_poly.pdbx_seq_one_letter_code
_entity_poly.pdbx_strand_id
1 'polypeptide(L)'
;MLAEYDIYKDIRARTNGEIYMGVVGPVRTGKSTFIKRFMDLLVLPNIENVHSRERTQDELPQSAAGKTIMTTEPKFIPQDAAKVSLSDDVEFNVRMIDCVGYMVEGASGHLENEEERKVKTPWFEHDIPFTQAAEIGTKKVINDHSTIGIVVTADGSFGEIPRENYIQAEERTIDELKKLSKPYVVILNSLRPYSDDTMVTASELQEKYNVPVLPVNCDQLKKDDVVNILESVLMEFPLSVVNFNVPKWIEMLDNDHWLKASLIDSVRDIMCSVDAIRDLKKEDILAIENEYIDHVKLDRIDLSTGCAQIDVDFNDDYYYNILSDLMGTQITGEYQFMSLLKKLGKVKEEYDKVSAALNEVKAKGYGIVTPMVEELALQEPEIIKQGNNYGVKLRASAPTIHMIKCDIQTEVSPIIGTEKQSEDLLHYITSEMDTDPAKIWDTNLFGKPLHELVNDGLQSKIYRMPDESRDKLQETLQKIVNDANGGLVCIII
;
A
#
# COMPACT_ATOMS: atom_id res chain seq x y z
N MET A 1 6.86 23.13 13.70
CA MET A 1 5.93 24.23 13.39
C MET A 1 5.71 24.19 11.89
N LEU A 2 4.58 23.63 11.46
CA LEU A 2 4.04 23.92 10.13
C LEU A 2 3.89 25.43 10.01
N ALA A 3 4.22 26.02 8.86
CA ALA A 3 3.97 27.44 8.68
C ALA A 3 2.45 27.66 8.74
N GLU A 4 2.00 28.76 9.34
CA GLU A 4 0.57 29.09 9.49
C GLU A 4 -0.20 28.95 8.16
N TYR A 5 0.45 29.32 7.05
CA TYR A 5 -0.09 29.24 5.69
C TYR A 5 -0.27 27.80 5.17
N ASP A 6 0.55 26.85 5.62
CA ASP A 6 0.44 25.44 5.21
C ASP A 6 -0.84 24.82 5.79
N ILE A 7 -1.18 25.13 7.05
CA ILE A 7 -2.38 24.60 7.72
C ILE A 7 -3.66 25.00 6.97
N TYR A 8 -3.77 26.27 6.55
CA TYR A 8 -4.95 26.73 5.81
C TYR A 8 -5.04 26.12 4.40
N LYS A 9 -3.90 25.83 3.77
CA LYS A 9 -3.86 25.15 2.48
C LYS A 9 -4.28 23.68 2.63
N ASP A 10 -3.80 23.01 3.67
CA ASP A 10 -4.10 21.61 3.96
C ASP A 10 -5.58 21.42 4.28
N ILE A 11 -6.15 22.29 5.13
CA ILE A 11 -7.58 22.19 5.47
C ILE A 11 -8.47 22.51 4.28
N ARG A 12 -8.06 23.46 3.42
CA ARG A 12 -8.73 23.75 2.16
C ARG A 12 -8.73 22.51 1.25
N ALA A 13 -7.60 21.80 1.14
CA ALA A 13 -7.51 20.58 0.33
C ALA A 13 -8.43 19.49 0.85
N ARG A 14 -8.45 19.24 2.17
CA ARG A 14 -9.31 18.23 2.82
C ARG A 14 -10.80 18.55 2.75
N THR A 15 -11.16 19.83 2.70
CA THR A 15 -12.56 20.29 2.67
C THR A 15 -13.02 20.73 1.27
N ASN A 16 -12.20 20.52 0.23
CA ASN A 16 -12.47 20.98 -1.13
C ASN A 16 -12.79 22.49 -1.22
N GLY A 17 -12.17 23.29 -0.35
CA GLY A 17 -12.37 24.74 -0.27
C GLY A 17 -13.61 25.20 0.49
N GLU A 18 -14.37 24.29 1.13
CA GLU A 18 -15.58 24.61 1.90
C GLU A 18 -15.44 24.17 3.36
N ILE A 19 -15.00 25.11 4.20
CA ILE A 19 -14.82 24.88 5.64
C ILE A 19 -16.14 25.16 6.35
N TYR A 20 -16.94 24.11 6.53
CA TYR A 20 -18.20 24.14 7.24
C TYR A 20 -18.06 23.53 8.62
N MET A 21 -18.06 24.38 9.65
CA MET A 21 -17.84 23.98 11.03
C MET A 21 -19.17 23.92 11.80
N GLY A 22 -19.56 22.72 12.22
CA GLY A 22 -20.67 22.52 13.13
C GLY A 22 -20.21 22.73 14.57
N VAL A 23 -20.60 23.83 15.21
CA VAL A 23 -20.25 24.11 16.60
C VAL A 23 -21.35 23.58 17.51
N VAL A 24 -21.03 22.51 18.23
CA VAL A 24 -21.97 21.69 19.00
C VAL A 24 -21.49 21.50 20.43
N GLY A 25 -22.33 20.89 21.26
CA GLY A 25 -22.05 20.68 22.68
C GLY A 25 -23.12 21.29 23.59
N PRO A 26 -22.95 21.16 24.91
CA PRO A 26 -23.99 21.54 25.87
C PRO A 26 -24.38 23.03 25.79
N VAL A 27 -25.60 23.37 26.23
CA VAL A 27 -26.01 24.78 26.36
C VAL A 27 -25.13 25.50 27.38
N ARG A 28 -24.95 26.82 27.23
CA ARG A 28 -24.16 27.67 28.14
C ARG A 28 -22.65 27.38 28.26
N THR A 29 -22.06 26.60 27.35
CA THR A 29 -20.60 26.33 27.32
C THR A 29 -19.75 27.39 26.59
N GLY A 30 -20.38 28.40 25.98
CA GLY A 30 -19.67 29.47 25.26
C GLY A 30 -19.56 29.28 23.74
N LYS A 31 -20.37 28.41 23.13
CA LYS A 31 -20.44 28.19 21.66
C LYS A 31 -20.52 29.49 20.84
N SER A 32 -21.50 30.34 21.14
CA SER A 32 -21.67 31.61 20.42
C SER A 32 -20.49 32.57 20.60
N THR A 33 -19.85 32.57 21.78
CA THR A 33 -18.64 33.36 22.04
C THR A 33 -17.47 32.84 21.23
N PHE A 34 -17.29 31.52 21.15
CA PHE A 34 -16.30 30.88 20.30
C PHE A 34 -16.47 31.28 18.83
N ILE A 35 -17.68 31.13 18.28
CA ILE A 35 -18.00 31.49 16.88
C ILE A 35 -17.67 32.96 16.63
N LYS A 36 -18.14 33.87 17.50
CA LYS A 36 -17.89 35.30 17.35
C LYS A 36 -16.39 35.60 17.28
N ARG A 37 -15.61 35.09 18.23
CA ARG A 37 -14.16 35.33 18.26
C ARG A 37 -13.43 34.69 17.08
N PHE A 38 -13.80 33.48 16.70
CA PHE A 38 -13.24 32.81 15.53
C PHE A 38 -13.47 33.65 14.26
N MET A 39 -14.71 34.13 14.07
CA MET A 39 -15.07 34.99 12.95
C MET A 39 -14.33 36.34 12.97
N ASP A 40 -14.19 36.96 14.15
CA ASP A 40 -13.45 38.22 14.34
C ASP A 40 -11.96 38.09 14.01
N LEU A 41 -11.35 36.95 14.31
CA LEU A 41 -9.90 36.74 14.18
C LEU A 41 -9.48 36.23 12.79
N LEU A 42 -10.25 35.32 12.21
CA LEU A 42 -9.89 34.63 10.97
C LEU A 42 -10.72 35.07 9.76
N VAL A 43 -12.02 35.31 9.93
CA VAL A 43 -12.92 35.52 8.78
C VAL A 43 -13.01 36.99 8.41
N LEU A 44 -13.49 37.84 9.33
CA LEU A 44 -13.73 39.27 9.06
C LEU A 44 -12.50 40.05 8.56
N PRO A 45 -11.27 39.84 9.07
CA PRO A 45 -10.10 40.56 8.57
C PRO A 45 -9.73 40.22 7.13
N ASN A 46 -10.16 39.05 6.66
CA ASN A 46 -9.72 38.44 5.40
C ASN A 46 -10.84 38.36 4.35
N ILE A 47 -11.95 39.09 4.57
CA ILE A 47 -12.98 39.34 3.56
C ILE A 47 -12.60 40.62 2.80
N GLU A 48 -12.38 40.52 1.49
CA GLU A 48 -12.03 41.67 0.64
C GLU A 48 -13.21 42.64 0.44
N ASN A 49 -14.42 42.11 0.30
CA ASN A 49 -15.61 42.92 0.02
C ASN A 49 -16.19 43.54 1.31
N VAL A 50 -16.13 44.86 1.42
CA VAL A 50 -16.60 45.62 2.58
C VAL A 50 -18.07 45.35 2.91
N HIS A 51 -18.96 45.32 1.91
CA HIS A 51 -20.39 45.03 2.15
C HIS A 51 -20.63 43.58 2.59
N SER A 52 -19.82 42.64 2.12
CA SER A 52 -19.86 41.27 2.63
C SER A 52 -19.37 41.19 4.06
N ARG A 53 -18.31 41.94 4.40
CA ARG A 53 -17.76 42.00 5.75
C ARG A 53 -18.74 42.61 6.76
N GLU A 54 -19.37 43.72 6.42
CA GLU A 54 -20.39 44.38 7.24
C GLU A 54 -21.59 43.43 7.49
N ARG A 55 -22.10 42.78 6.44
CA ARG A 55 -23.18 41.79 6.58
C ARG A 55 -22.78 40.61 7.48
N THR A 56 -21.60 40.04 7.27
CA THR A 56 -21.10 38.95 8.12
C THR A 56 -20.96 39.40 9.57
N GLN A 57 -20.55 40.64 9.82
CA GLN A 57 -20.43 41.20 11.17
C GLN A 57 -21.80 41.37 11.85
N ASP A 58 -22.81 41.83 11.11
CA ASP A 58 -24.18 41.98 11.60
C ASP A 58 -24.86 40.62 11.89
N GLU A 59 -24.43 39.57 11.20
CA GLU A 59 -24.96 38.21 11.36
C GLU A 59 -24.35 37.44 12.53
N LEU A 60 -23.26 37.94 13.14
CA LEU A 60 -22.59 37.31 14.29
C LEU A 60 -23.55 37.13 15.47
N PRO A 61 -23.36 36.06 16.27
CA PRO A 61 -24.25 35.80 17.38
C PRO A 61 -23.98 36.81 18.51
N GLN A 62 -25.04 37.22 19.20
CA GLN A 62 -24.93 38.06 20.38
C GLN A 62 -24.58 37.20 21.61
N SER A 63 -23.36 37.33 22.11
CA SER A 63 -22.95 36.71 23.38
C SER A 63 -23.62 37.40 24.56
N ALA A 64 -24.40 36.68 25.37
CA ALA A 64 -25.05 37.18 26.58
C ALA A 64 -24.64 36.38 27.83
N ALA A 65 -24.30 37.09 28.91
CA ALA A 65 -24.01 36.51 30.23
C ALA A 65 -25.31 36.09 30.96
N GLY A 66 -25.24 35.04 31.80
CA GLY A 66 -26.37 34.56 32.63
C GLY A 66 -26.68 33.06 32.51
N LYS A 67 -27.85 32.62 32.98
CA LYS A 67 -28.33 31.22 32.88
C LYS A 67 -29.32 30.99 31.74
N THR A 68 -29.85 32.04 31.13
CA THR A 68 -30.91 31.96 30.12
C THR A 68 -30.35 31.54 28.76
N ILE A 69 -31.02 30.59 28.10
CA ILE A 69 -30.70 30.16 26.73
C ILE A 69 -31.28 31.17 25.74
N MET A 70 -30.41 31.78 24.93
CA MET A 70 -30.80 32.78 23.93
C MET A 70 -30.96 32.19 22.53
N THR A 71 -30.10 31.24 22.15
CA THR A 71 -30.14 30.56 20.86
C THR A 71 -31.34 29.62 20.83
N THR A 72 -32.31 29.91 19.97
CA THR A 72 -33.58 29.17 19.92
C THR A 72 -33.71 28.27 18.69
N GLU A 73 -32.87 28.50 17.70
CA GLU A 73 -32.78 27.72 16.47
C GLU A 73 -31.33 27.66 15.99
N PRO A 74 -30.92 26.59 15.28
CA PRO A 74 -29.62 26.54 14.63
C PRO A 74 -29.47 27.69 13.63
N LYS A 75 -28.38 28.46 13.75
CA LYS A 75 -28.11 29.59 12.85
C LYS A 75 -26.84 29.34 12.04
N PHE A 76 -26.92 29.53 10.75
CA PHE A 76 -25.77 29.58 9.86
C PHE A 76 -25.12 30.97 9.93
N ILE A 77 -23.81 31.01 10.16
CA ILE A 77 -23.05 32.23 10.41
C ILE A 77 -21.77 32.18 9.56
N PRO A 78 -21.68 32.97 8.48
CA PRO A 78 -22.73 33.83 7.92
C PRO A 78 -23.82 33.00 7.21
N GLN A 79 -24.93 33.65 6.85
CA GLN A 79 -26.03 33.03 6.11
C GLN A 79 -25.54 32.49 4.77
N ASP A 80 -24.75 33.27 4.03
CA ASP A 80 -24.00 32.79 2.87
C ASP A 80 -22.54 32.55 3.28
N ALA A 81 -21.89 31.52 2.72
CA ALA A 81 -20.51 31.23 3.08
C ALA A 81 -19.59 32.42 2.72
N ALA A 82 -18.77 32.84 3.68
CA ALA A 82 -17.86 33.97 3.48
C ALA A 82 -16.61 33.50 2.74
N LYS A 83 -16.30 34.15 1.62
CA LYS A 83 -15.04 33.94 0.88
C LYS A 83 -13.91 34.65 1.64
N VAL A 84 -12.91 33.87 2.04
CA VAL A 84 -11.76 34.31 2.82
C VAL A 84 -10.49 34.14 1.98
N SER A 85 -9.69 35.21 1.88
CA SER A 85 -8.40 35.22 1.20
C SER A 85 -7.29 35.54 2.22
N LEU A 86 -6.42 34.57 2.50
CA LEU A 86 -5.31 34.73 3.45
C LEU A 86 -4.00 35.15 2.77
N SER A 87 -3.84 34.74 1.51
CA SER A 87 -2.71 35.07 0.63
C SER A 87 -3.11 34.80 -0.83
N ASP A 88 -2.27 35.22 -1.79
CA ASP A 88 -2.55 35.10 -3.23
C ASP A 88 -2.92 33.67 -3.68
N ASP A 89 -2.48 32.63 -2.94
CA ASP A 89 -2.68 31.22 -3.28
C ASP A 89 -3.69 30.46 -2.37
N VAL A 90 -4.20 31.09 -1.30
CA VAL A 90 -5.06 30.44 -0.29
C VAL A 90 -6.38 31.17 -0.16
N GLU A 91 -7.39 30.61 -0.84
CA GLU A 91 -8.77 31.09 -0.83
C GLU A 91 -9.77 29.96 -0.55
N PHE A 92 -10.68 30.18 0.41
CA PHE A 92 -11.70 29.20 0.78
C PHE A 92 -12.97 29.88 1.31
N ASN A 93 -14.06 29.12 1.34
CA ASN A 93 -15.33 29.54 1.89
C ASN A 93 -15.48 29.04 3.32
N VAL A 94 -15.84 29.92 4.26
CA VAL A 94 -16.08 29.57 5.66
C VAL A 94 -17.55 29.76 6.01
N ARG A 95 -18.10 28.78 6.72
CA ARG A 95 -19.41 28.88 7.34
C ARG A 95 -19.41 28.13 8.65
N MET A 96 -19.93 28.74 9.70
CA MET A 96 -20.11 28.10 11.00
C MET A 96 -21.59 27.91 11.27
N ILE A 97 -21.92 26.93 12.10
CA ILE A 97 -23.30 26.66 12.49
C ILE A 97 -23.37 26.69 14.02
N ASP A 98 -24.07 27.69 14.55
CA ASP A 98 -24.34 27.80 15.98
C ASP A 98 -25.52 26.91 16.33
N CYS A 99 -25.25 25.75 16.93
CA CYS A 99 -26.30 24.86 17.42
C CYS A 99 -26.80 25.35 18.78
N VAL A 100 -28.08 25.12 19.06
CA VAL A 100 -28.66 25.39 20.38
C VAL A 100 -27.85 24.64 21.46
N GLY A 101 -27.59 23.35 21.20
CA GLY A 101 -26.81 22.48 22.07
C GLY A 101 -27.67 21.65 23.01
N TYR A 102 -27.05 20.65 23.63
CA TYR A 102 -27.73 19.73 24.54
C TYR A 102 -28.06 20.38 25.88
N MET A 103 -29.26 20.13 26.38
CA MET A 103 -29.74 20.68 27.65
C MET A 103 -28.92 20.14 28.83
N VAL A 104 -28.69 21.00 29.82
CA VAL A 104 -28.00 20.64 31.06
C VAL A 104 -28.78 21.13 32.27
N GLU A 105 -28.61 20.43 33.40
CA GLU A 105 -29.19 20.84 34.67
C GLU A 105 -28.64 22.21 35.09
N GLY A 106 -29.52 23.12 35.50
CA GLY A 106 -29.17 24.49 35.89
C GLY A 106 -29.21 25.55 34.79
N ALA A 107 -29.45 25.15 33.52
CA ALA A 107 -29.77 26.09 32.44
C ALA A 107 -31.25 26.49 32.48
N SER A 108 -31.57 27.76 32.24
CA SER A 108 -32.94 28.32 32.27
C SER A 108 -33.37 28.85 30.90
N GLY A 109 -34.68 29.07 30.69
CA GLY A 109 -35.22 29.58 29.41
C GLY A 109 -35.76 28.50 28.46
N HIS A 110 -35.75 27.23 28.87
CA HIS A 110 -36.43 26.12 28.18
C HIS A 110 -37.89 25.91 28.67
N LEU A 111 -38.26 26.51 29.80
CA LEU A 111 -39.62 26.51 30.34
C LEU A 111 -40.23 27.91 30.19
N GLU A 112 -41.49 27.96 29.76
CA GLU A 112 -42.33 29.16 29.73
C GLU A 112 -43.66 28.82 30.43
N ASN A 113 -43.98 29.52 31.53
CA ASN A 113 -45.16 29.22 32.37
C ASN A 113 -45.22 27.77 32.91
N GLU A 114 -44.10 27.21 33.36
CA GLU A 114 -43.97 25.83 33.88
C GLU A 114 -44.21 24.70 32.84
N GLU A 115 -44.46 25.05 31.57
CA GLU A 115 -44.49 24.11 30.44
C GLU A 115 -43.24 24.27 29.57
N GLU A 116 -42.82 23.20 28.89
CA GLU A 116 -41.73 23.29 27.91
C GLU A 116 -42.09 24.28 26.81
N ARG A 117 -41.23 25.29 26.62
CA ARG A 117 -41.37 26.28 25.56
C ARG A 117 -41.44 25.56 24.22
N LYS A 118 -42.45 25.87 23.40
CA LYS A 118 -42.56 25.31 22.05
C LYS A 118 -41.94 26.27 21.04
N VAL A 119 -41.24 25.73 20.05
CA VAL A 119 -40.60 26.49 18.98
C VAL A 119 -40.98 25.94 17.63
N LYS A 120 -41.10 26.84 16.66
CA LYS A 120 -41.12 26.46 15.25
C LYS A 120 -39.70 26.14 14.82
N THR A 121 -39.56 25.06 14.07
CA THR A 121 -38.28 24.71 13.46
C THR A 121 -38.47 24.62 11.95
N PRO A 122 -37.42 24.83 11.14
CA PRO A 122 -37.51 24.62 9.69
C PRO A 122 -37.71 23.14 9.31
N TRP A 123 -37.69 22.24 10.29
CA TRP A 123 -37.71 20.79 10.10
C TRP A 123 -39.11 20.15 10.28
N PHE A 124 -40.04 20.86 10.93
CA PHE A 124 -41.37 20.36 11.26
C PHE A 124 -42.43 21.43 10.98
N GLU A 125 -43.58 21.03 10.42
CA GLU A 125 -44.69 21.95 10.15
C GLU A 125 -45.47 22.36 11.42
N HIS A 126 -45.23 21.68 12.54
CA HIS A 126 -45.88 21.94 13.83
C HIS A 126 -44.84 22.33 14.90
N ASP A 127 -45.31 23.06 15.91
CA ASP A 127 -44.46 23.50 17.02
C ASP A 127 -44.05 22.29 17.87
N ILE A 128 -42.75 22.14 18.09
CA ILE A 128 -42.19 21.06 18.91
C ILE A 128 -41.56 21.62 20.19
N PRO A 129 -41.42 20.83 21.27
CA PRO A 129 -40.74 21.27 22.48
C PRO A 129 -39.31 21.72 22.21
N PHE A 130 -38.87 22.76 22.91
CA PHE A 130 -37.55 23.38 22.76
C PHE A 130 -36.40 22.39 22.92
N THR A 131 -36.50 21.51 23.91
CA THR A 131 -35.52 20.47 24.22
C THR A 131 -35.37 19.49 23.05
N GLN A 132 -36.49 19.06 22.46
CA GLN A 132 -36.53 18.21 21.27
C GLN A 132 -36.00 18.93 20.02
N ALA A 133 -36.32 20.21 19.84
CA ALA A 133 -35.82 21.02 18.73
C ALA A 133 -34.30 21.18 18.77
N ALA A 134 -33.75 21.41 19.96
CA ALA A 134 -32.31 21.54 20.18
C ALA A 134 -31.56 20.25 19.82
N GLU A 135 -32.10 19.10 20.24
CA GLU A 135 -31.55 17.78 19.94
C GLU A 135 -31.60 17.45 18.44
N ILE A 136 -32.77 17.57 17.82
CA ILE A 136 -32.92 17.27 16.39
C ILE A 136 -32.10 18.23 15.53
N GLY A 137 -32.09 19.52 15.89
CA GLY A 137 -31.31 20.54 15.21
C GLY A 137 -29.81 20.24 15.28
N THR A 138 -29.29 19.93 16.47
CA THR A 138 -27.87 19.59 16.66
C THR A 138 -27.50 18.36 15.84
N LYS A 139 -28.32 17.30 15.87
CA LYS A 139 -28.07 16.08 15.09
C LYS A 139 -28.06 16.33 13.57
N LYS A 140 -29.02 17.10 13.05
CA LYS A 140 -29.08 17.43 11.62
C LYS A 140 -27.91 18.30 11.17
N VAL A 141 -27.51 19.28 11.98
CA VAL A 141 -26.34 20.12 11.67
C VAL A 141 -25.09 19.26 11.55
N ILE A 142 -24.88 18.37 12.51
CA ILE A 142 -23.71 17.47 12.48
C ILE A 142 -23.81 16.51 11.29
N ASN A 143 -24.98 15.96 10.97
CA ASN A 143 -25.12 15.01 9.86
C ASN A 143 -24.97 15.65 8.49
N ASP A 144 -25.71 16.73 8.24
CA ASP A 144 -26.07 17.13 6.87
C ASP A 144 -25.35 18.41 6.42
N HIS A 145 -24.76 19.17 7.37
CA HIS A 145 -24.35 20.55 7.09
C HIS A 145 -22.95 20.94 7.59
N SER A 146 -22.19 20.04 8.21
CA SER A 146 -20.81 20.28 8.61
C SER A 146 -19.82 19.35 7.89
N THR A 147 -18.66 19.89 7.53
CA THR A 147 -17.49 19.10 7.10
C THR A 147 -16.60 18.78 8.31
N ILE A 148 -16.61 19.64 9.34
CA ILE A 148 -15.83 19.49 10.58
C ILE A 148 -16.75 19.72 11.79
N GLY A 149 -16.56 18.93 12.86
CA GLY A 149 -17.21 19.14 14.16
C GLY A 149 -16.34 19.92 15.15
N ILE A 150 -16.91 20.86 15.88
CA ILE A 150 -16.27 21.49 17.03
C ILE A 150 -17.19 21.32 18.24
N VAL A 151 -16.78 20.49 19.20
CA VAL A 151 -17.52 20.30 20.45
C VAL A 151 -17.02 21.33 21.46
N VAL A 152 -17.88 22.21 21.94
CA VAL A 152 -17.52 23.15 23.01
C VAL A 152 -18.16 22.70 24.31
N THR A 153 -17.32 22.37 25.27
CA THR A 153 -17.68 22.04 26.64
C THR A 153 -17.08 23.05 27.62
N ALA A 154 -17.40 22.94 28.90
CA ALA A 154 -16.94 23.86 29.94
C ALA A 154 -16.39 23.11 31.15
N ASP A 155 -15.34 23.66 31.76
CA ASP A 155 -14.73 23.17 33.01
C ASP A 155 -15.44 23.67 34.29
N GLY A 156 -16.51 24.47 34.14
CA GLY A 156 -17.24 25.06 35.25
C GLY A 156 -16.57 26.30 35.87
N SER A 157 -15.45 26.79 35.32
CA SER A 157 -14.75 27.98 35.82
C SER A 157 -15.48 29.30 35.54
N PHE A 158 -16.44 29.30 34.61
CA PHE A 158 -17.27 30.47 34.27
C PHE A 158 -18.76 30.12 34.28
N GLY A 159 -19.58 31.16 34.48
CA GLY A 159 -21.02 31.01 34.61
C GLY A 159 -21.43 30.48 35.98
N GLU A 160 -22.63 29.91 36.06
CA GLU A 160 -23.26 29.45 37.31
C GLU A 160 -23.60 27.95 37.28
N ILE A 161 -23.16 27.23 36.25
CA ILE A 161 -23.43 25.79 36.07
C ILE A 161 -22.11 25.05 36.36
N PRO A 162 -22.11 24.10 37.31
CA PRO A 162 -20.91 23.37 37.68
C PRO A 162 -20.56 22.31 36.61
N ARG A 163 -19.31 21.82 36.62
CA ARG A 163 -18.77 20.90 35.60
C ARG A 163 -19.61 19.64 35.45
N GLU A 164 -20.05 19.08 36.57
CA GLU A 164 -20.77 17.82 36.69
C GLU A 164 -22.02 17.80 35.80
N ASN A 165 -22.69 18.95 35.69
CA ASN A 165 -23.93 19.09 34.92
C ASN A 165 -23.69 19.06 33.40
N TYR A 166 -22.46 19.28 32.94
CA TYR A 166 -22.11 19.24 31.51
C TYR A 166 -21.74 17.83 31.03
N ILE A 167 -21.35 16.92 31.91
CA ILE A 167 -20.76 15.62 31.57
C ILE A 167 -21.71 14.78 30.71
N GLN A 168 -22.96 14.63 31.12
CA GLN A 168 -23.93 13.79 30.39
C GLN A 168 -24.22 14.32 28.98
N ALA A 169 -24.38 15.63 28.85
CA ALA A 169 -24.63 16.28 27.56
C ALA A 169 -23.40 16.25 26.64
N GLU A 170 -22.21 16.35 27.21
CA GLU A 170 -20.93 16.21 26.51
C GLU A 170 -20.73 14.80 25.96
N GLU A 171 -20.86 13.77 26.81
CA GLU A 171 -20.74 12.36 26.41
C GLU A 171 -21.68 12.04 25.25
N ARG A 172 -22.94 12.48 25.37
CA ARG A 172 -23.94 12.31 24.32
C ARG A 172 -23.55 12.97 23.00
N THR A 173 -23.01 14.19 23.05
CA THR A 173 -22.56 14.92 21.85
C THR A 173 -21.43 14.16 21.15
N ILE A 174 -20.47 13.68 21.94
CA ILE A 174 -19.28 12.98 21.45
C ILE A 174 -19.66 11.63 20.84
N ASP A 175 -20.53 10.86 21.50
CA ASP A 175 -21.00 9.57 20.99
C ASP A 175 -21.75 9.69 19.66
N GLU A 176 -22.47 10.79 19.44
CA GLU A 176 -23.11 11.06 18.16
C GLU A 176 -22.10 11.41 17.07
N LEU A 177 -21.10 12.24 17.37
CA LEU A 177 -20.03 12.58 16.42
C LEU A 177 -19.21 11.34 16.03
N LYS A 178 -18.89 10.47 16.99
CA LYS A 178 -18.19 9.21 16.74
C LYS A 178 -18.94 8.31 15.76
N LYS A 179 -20.28 8.23 15.86
CA LYS A 179 -21.11 7.43 14.95
C LYS A 179 -21.14 7.97 13.51
N LEU A 180 -20.80 9.23 13.33
CA LEU A 180 -20.85 9.91 12.03
C LEU A 180 -19.51 9.94 11.31
N SER A 181 -18.44 9.48 11.97
CA SER A 181 -17.08 9.42 11.42
C SER A 181 -16.60 10.75 10.82
N LYS A 182 -17.09 11.88 11.34
CA LYS A 182 -16.65 13.21 10.94
C LYS A 182 -15.48 13.65 11.81
N PRO A 183 -14.46 14.32 11.25
CA PRO A 183 -13.36 14.86 12.05
C PRO A 183 -13.90 15.90 13.03
N TYR A 184 -13.55 15.77 14.32
CA TYR A 184 -13.97 16.72 15.33
C TYR A 184 -12.96 16.89 16.45
N VAL A 185 -12.95 18.09 17.05
CA VAL A 185 -12.13 18.39 18.22
C VAL A 185 -13.01 18.84 19.38
N VAL A 186 -12.52 18.67 20.60
CA VAL A 186 -13.19 19.14 21.81
C VAL A 186 -12.48 20.38 22.33
N ILE A 187 -13.23 21.44 22.52
CA ILE A 187 -12.79 22.68 23.14
C ILE A 187 -13.29 22.68 24.59
N LEU A 188 -12.36 22.60 25.53
CA LEU A 188 -12.65 22.77 26.96
C LEU A 188 -12.54 24.27 27.28
N ASN A 189 -13.68 24.95 27.27
CA ASN A 189 -13.71 26.37 27.59
C ASN A 189 -13.42 26.58 29.08
N SER A 190 -12.53 27.53 29.40
CA SER A 190 -12.11 27.86 30.75
C SER A 190 -11.70 29.33 30.87
N LEU A 191 -11.88 29.95 32.05
CA LEU A 191 -11.25 31.24 32.37
C LEU A 191 -9.73 31.11 32.54
N ARG A 192 -9.23 29.92 32.90
CA ARG A 192 -7.83 29.64 33.22
C ARG A 192 -7.36 28.38 32.49
N PRO A 193 -7.26 28.42 31.14
CA PRO A 193 -6.93 27.25 30.32
C PRO A 193 -5.59 26.61 30.67
N TYR A 194 -4.65 27.38 31.21
CA TYR A 194 -3.32 26.91 31.60
C TYR A 194 -3.20 26.53 33.08
N SER A 195 -4.32 26.45 33.82
CA SER A 195 -4.28 25.98 35.21
C SER A 195 -4.11 24.47 35.28
N ASP A 196 -3.43 23.98 36.32
CA ASP A 196 -3.16 22.55 36.48
C ASP A 196 -4.46 21.73 36.47
N ASP A 197 -5.51 22.20 37.17
CA ASP A 197 -6.82 21.54 37.22
C ASP A 197 -7.46 21.40 35.82
N THR A 198 -7.42 22.47 35.01
CA THR A 198 -7.96 22.44 33.65
C THR A 198 -7.14 21.53 32.72
N MET A 199 -5.82 21.52 32.86
CA MET A 199 -4.94 20.65 32.06
C MET A 199 -5.13 19.17 32.40
N VAL A 200 -5.30 18.84 33.69
CA VAL A 200 -5.65 17.48 34.14
C VAL A 200 -6.99 17.08 33.54
N THR A 201 -8.01 17.93 33.66
CA THR A 201 -9.34 17.68 33.09
C THR A 201 -9.26 17.47 31.57
N ALA A 202 -8.50 18.28 30.85
CA ALA A 202 -8.33 18.13 29.41
C ALA A 202 -7.69 16.77 29.05
N SER A 203 -6.68 16.35 29.82
CA SER A 203 -5.98 15.08 29.63
C SER A 203 -6.89 13.88 29.89
N GLU A 204 -7.67 13.92 30.97
CA GLU A 204 -8.66 12.88 31.29
C GLU A 204 -9.73 12.73 30.19
N LEU A 205 -10.23 13.85 29.66
CA LEU A 205 -11.20 13.82 28.56
C LEU A 205 -10.57 13.34 27.25
N GLN A 206 -9.31 13.69 27.00
CA GLN A 206 -8.58 13.24 25.81
C GLN A 206 -8.37 11.73 25.84
N GLU A 207 -8.00 11.17 26.99
CA GLU A 207 -7.88 9.71 27.18
C GLU A 207 -9.25 9.03 27.06
N LYS A 208 -10.27 9.54 27.79
CA LYS A 208 -11.61 8.95 27.83
C LYS A 208 -12.27 8.89 26.45
N TYR A 209 -12.19 9.98 25.70
CA TYR A 209 -12.86 10.07 24.40
C TYR A 209 -11.95 9.65 23.25
N ASN A 210 -10.63 9.51 23.49
CA ASN A 210 -9.62 9.32 22.47
C ASN A 210 -9.83 10.35 21.35
N VAL A 211 -9.79 11.65 21.67
CA VAL A 211 -9.79 12.78 20.70
C VAL A 211 -9.08 13.98 21.30
N PRO A 212 -8.53 14.91 20.48
CA PRO A 212 -7.87 16.11 20.98
C PRO A 212 -8.83 16.98 21.82
N VAL A 213 -8.38 17.33 23.03
CA VAL A 213 -9.08 18.25 23.93
C VAL A 213 -8.23 19.49 24.14
N LEU A 214 -8.72 20.64 23.67
CA LEU A 214 -8.01 21.91 23.69
C LEU A 214 -8.59 22.81 24.79
N PRO A 215 -7.86 23.02 25.90
CA PRO A 215 -8.27 23.99 26.91
C PRO A 215 -8.01 25.41 26.39
N VAL A 216 -9.07 26.22 26.25
CA VAL A 216 -8.98 27.60 25.76
C VAL A 216 -9.93 28.51 26.52
N ASN A 217 -9.66 29.82 26.50
CA ASN A 217 -10.65 30.80 26.90
C ASN A 217 -11.35 31.34 25.65
N CYS A 218 -12.60 30.92 25.41
CA CYS A 218 -13.35 31.29 24.21
C CYS A 218 -13.56 32.81 24.08
N ASP A 219 -13.57 33.58 25.16
CA ASP A 219 -13.69 35.05 25.09
C ASP A 219 -12.35 35.74 24.79
N GLN A 220 -11.23 35.11 25.14
CA GLN A 220 -9.87 35.65 24.96
C GLN A 220 -9.06 34.89 23.92
N LEU A 221 -9.74 34.24 22.96
CA LEU A 221 -9.09 33.54 21.86
C LEU A 221 -8.11 34.45 21.12
N LYS A 222 -6.95 33.88 20.79
CA LYS A 222 -5.93 34.49 19.95
C LYS A 222 -5.85 33.77 18.61
N LYS A 223 -5.14 34.37 17.66
CA LYS A 223 -4.89 33.75 16.35
C LYS A 223 -4.17 32.41 16.48
N ASP A 224 -3.17 32.32 17.34
CA ASP A 224 -2.42 31.08 17.59
C ASP A 224 -3.33 29.94 18.10
N ASP A 225 -4.34 30.27 18.93
CA ASP A 225 -5.32 29.29 19.40
C ASP A 225 -6.19 28.76 18.25
N VAL A 226 -6.60 29.66 17.33
CA VAL A 226 -7.37 29.27 16.13
C VAL A 226 -6.55 28.36 15.22
N VAL A 227 -5.28 28.69 15.00
CA VAL A 227 -4.36 27.86 14.21
C VAL A 227 -4.19 26.48 14.84
N ASN A 228 -4.00 26.40 16.16
CA ASN A 228 -3.88 25.14 16.88
C ASN A 228 -5.16 24.29 16.81
N ILE A 229 -6.34 24.93 16.87
CA ILE A 229 -7.63 24.25 16.68
C ILE A 229 -7.71 23.63 15.28
N LEU A 230 -7.34 24.38 14.24
CA LEU A 230 -7.37 23.89 12.86
C LEU A 230 -6.33 22.79 12.60
N GLU A 231 -5.14 22.90 13.18
CA GLU A 231 -4.12 21.83 13.15
C GLU A 231 -4.64 20.57 13.83
N SER A 232 -5.25 20.70 15.01
CA SER A 232 -5.84 19.56 15.72
C SER A 232 -6.97 18.91 14.91
N VAL A 233 -7.80 19.71 14.24
CA VAL A 233 -8.84 19.21 13.32
C VAL A 233 -8.22 18.45 12.15
N LEU A 234 -7.14 18.97 11.54
CA LEU A 234 -6.44 18.30 10.43
C LEU A 234 -5.98 16.89 10.81
N MET A 235 -5.53 16.72 12.05
CA MET A 235 -5.06 15.45 12.59
C MET A 235 -6.18 14.41 12.80
N GLU A 236 -7.44 14.85 12.89
CA GLU A 236 -8.62 13.99 13.04
C GLU A 236 -9.23 13.56 11.71
N PHE A 237 -8.73 14.08 10.59
CA PHE A 237 -9.20 13.62 9.30
C PHE A 237 -8.84 12.14 9.08
N PRO A 238 -9.74 11.35 8.46
CA PRO A 238 -9.48 9.94 8.19
C PRO A 238 -8.31 9.79 7.22
N LEU A 239 -7.48 8.79 7.46
CA LEU A 239 -6.41 8.44 6.53
C LEU A 239 -6.98 8.01 5.20
N SER A 240 -6.34 8.47 4.12
CA SER A 240 -6.77 8.15 2.76
C SER A 240 -5.90 7.06 2.15
N VAL A 241 -4.58 7.16 2.29
CA VAL A 241 -3.63 6.16 1.80
C VAL A 241 -2.45 6.05 2.75
N VAL A 242 -2.01 4.84 3.04
CA VAL A 242 -0.75 4.56 3.73
C VAL A 242 0.16 3.82 2.76
N ASN A 243 1.31 4.42 2.47
CA ASN A 243 2.33 3.84 1.60
C ASN A 243 3.44 3.24 2.45
N PHE A 244 3.61 1.92 2.33
CA PHE A 244 4.71 1.21 2.95
C PHE A 244 5.86 1.12 1.94
N ASN A 245 6.98 1.75 2.27
CA ASN A 245 8.20 1.67 1.51
C ASN A 245 9.01 0.49 2.05
N VAL A 246 9.26 -0.48 1.18
CA VAL A 246 9.93 -1.73 1.53
C VAL A 246 11.15 -1.90 0.62
N PRO A 247 12.19 -2.63 1.05
CA PRO A 247 13.31 -2.97 0.20
C PRO A 247 12.87 -3.63 -1.11
N LYS A 248 13.38 -3.11 -2.24
CA LYS A 248 12.98 -3.54 -3.61
C LYS A 248 13.12 -5.03 -3.87
N TRP A 249 14.05 -5.71 -3.18
CA TRP A 249 14.24 -7.15 -3.35
C TRP A 249 13.05 -7.96 -2.78
N ILE A 250 12.32 -7.42 -1.81
CA ILE A 250 11.09 -8.03 -1.27
C ILE A 250 9.95 -7.94 -2.28
N GLU A 251 9.90 -6.85 -3.06
CA GLU A 251 8.91 -6.70 -4.13
C GLU A 251 9.06 -7.78 -5.21
N MET A 252 10.29 -8.30 -5.41
CA MET A 252 10.55 -9.38 -6.36
C MET A 252 10.10 -10.77 -5.88
N LEU A 253 9.75 -10.90 -4.59
CA LEU A 253 9.25 -12.16 -4.05
C LEU A 253 7.79 -12.38 -4.47
N ASP A 254 7.47 -13.64 -4.74
CA ASP A 254 6.10 -14.08 -4.99
C ASP A 254 5.21 -13.80 -3.78
N ASN A 255 3.92 -13.59 -4.02
CA ASN A 255 2.97 -13.28 -2.95
C ASN A 255 2.81 -14.42 -1.93
N ASP A 256 3.08 -15.66 -2.34
CA ASP A 256 3.05 -16.84 -1.48
C ASP A 256 4.34 -17.04 -0.67
N HIS A 257 5.36 -16.19 -0.88
CA HIS A 257 6.61 -16.26 -0.14
C HIS A 257 6.39 -15.90 1.33
N TRP A 258 6.87 -16.75 2.24
CA TRP A 258 6.65 -16.63 3.69
C TRP A 258 7.03 -15.25 4.26
N LEU A 259 8.14 -14.65 3.80
CA LEU A 259 8.57 -13.32 4.25
C LEU A 259 7.57 -12.23 3.85
N LYS A 260 7.07 -12.29 2.61
CA LYS A 260 6.13 -11.30 2.08
C LYS A 260 4.76 -11.45 2.73
N ALA A 261 4.33 -12.70 2.99
CA ALA A 261 3.13 -12.98 3.77
C ALA A 261 3.23 -12.40 5.19
N SER A 262 4.35 -12.61 5.89
CA SER A 262 4.60 -12.04 7.23
C SER A 262 4.54 -10.51 7.23
N LEU A 263 5.16 -9.85 6.24
CA LEU A 263 5.06 -8.40 6.07
C LEU A 263 3.60 -7.94 5.88
N ILE A 264 2.83 -8.61 5.03
CA ILE A 264 1.43 -8.25 4.75
C ILE A 264 0.58 -8.40 6.03
N ASP A 265 0.84 -9.42 6.84
CA ASP A 265 0.15 -9.61 8.12
C ASP A 265 0.50 -8.49 9.11
N SER A 266 1.77 -8.11 9.24
CA SER A 266 2.18 -6.94 10.04
C SER A 266 1.53 -5.64 9.56
N VAL A 267 1.47 -5.41 8.25
CA VAL A 267 0.78 -4.24 7.68
C VAL A 267 -0.72 -4.28 8.04
N ARG A 268 -1.36 -5.45 8.01
CA ARG A 268 -2.77 -5.59 8.38
C ARG A 268 -3.01 -5.22 9.85
N ASP A 269 -2.11 -5.57 10.75
CA ASP A 269 -2.22 -5.25 12.17
C ASP A 269 -2.12 -3.75 12.45
N ILE A 270 -1.19 -3.04 11.77
CA ILE A 270 -1.16 -1.56 11.79
C ILE A 270 -2.50 -1.01 11.28
N MET A 271 -2.98 -1.48 10.12
CA MET A 271 -4.19 -0.93 9.51
C MET A 271 -5.46 -1.19 10.33
N CYS A 272 -5.50 -2.22 11.19
CA CYS A 272 -6.60 -2.45 12.13
C CYS A 272 -6.63 -1.46 13.30
N SER A 273 -5.50 -0.78 13.57
CA SER A 273 -5.31 0.06 14.75
C SER A 273 -5.28 1.56 14.43
N VAL A 274 -5.42 1.91 13.15
CA VAL A 274 -5.23 3.29 12.64
C VAL A 274 -6.45 3.73 11.84
N ASP A 275 -7.16 4.73 12.34
CA ASP A 275 -8.32 5.33 11.66
C ASP A 275 -8.02 6.76 11.17
N ALA A 276 -7.34 7.55 12.01
CA ALA A 276 -7.05 8.96 11.76
C ALA A 276 -5.53 9.22 11.66
N ILE A 277 -5.17 10.38 11.08
CA ILE A 277 -3.77 10.78 10.92
C ILE A 277 -3.02 10.81 12.25
N ARG A 278 -3.67 11.22 13.34
CA ARG A 278 -3.05 11.24 14.67
C ARG A 278 -2.62 9.87 15.19
N ASP A 279 -3.26 8.79 14.76
CA ASP A 279 -2.94 7.45 15.26
C ASP A 279 -1.53 7.06 14.81
N LEU A 280 -1.12 7.47 13.59
CA LEU A 280 0.24 7.23 13.10
C LEU A 280 1.35 7.94 13.90
N LYS A 281 1.01 8.96 14.71
CA LYS A 281 1.98 9.62 15.59
C LYS A 281 2.16 8.92 16.93
N LYS A 282 1.33 7.92 17.26
CA LYS A 282 1.49 7.13 18.49
C LYS A 282 2.65 6.16 18.29
N GLU A 283 3.67 6.23 19.14
CA GLU A 283 4.87 5.40 19.04
C GLU A 283 4.53 3.90 19.08
N ASP A 284 3.54 3.52 19.88
CA ASP A 284 3.12 2.13 20.07
C ASP A 284 2.52 1.48 18.81
N ILE A 285 1.93 2.28 17.91
CA ILE A 285 1.24 1.76 16.72
C ILE A 285 2.23 1.20 15.68
N LEU A 286 3.42 1.78 15.61
CA LEU A 286 4.47 1.35 14.68
C LEU A 286 5.44 0.34 15.32
N ALA A 287 5.28 0.05 16.61
CA ALA A 287 6.08 -0.91 17.34
C ALA A 287 5.59 -2.36 17.13
N ILE A 288 5.56 -2.83 15.88
CA ILE A 288 5.25 -4.24 15.59
C ILE A 288 6.44 -5.12 15.96
N GLU A 289 6.19 -6.15 16.75
CA GLU A 289 7.14 -7.25 16.95
C GLU A 289 7.09 -8.22 15.77
N ASN A 290 8.10 -8.15 14.88
CA ASN A 290 8.28 -9.11 13.79
C ASN A 290 9.76 -9.51 13.71
N GLU A 291 10.04 -10.82 13.68
CA GLU A 291 11.41 -11.38 13.67
C GLU A 291 12.24 -10.95 12.43
N TYR A 292 11.57 -10.56 11.34
CA TYR A 292 12.20 -10.21 10.08
C TYR A 292 12.39 -8.70 9.87
N ILE A 293 11.69 -7.88 10.66
CA ILE A 293 11.64 -6.43 10.52
C ILE A 293 12.40 -5.82 11.70
N ASP A 294 13.43 -5.04 11.41
CA ASP A 294 14.20 -4.36 12.46
C ASP A 294 13.45 -3.14 12.98
N HIS A 295 12.85 -2.36 12.07
CA HIS A 295 12.12 -1.17 12.45
C HIS A 295 11.08 -0.74 11.42
N VAL A 296 9.98 -0.18 11.91
CA VAL A 296 8.95 0.50 11.13
C VAL A 296 8.93 1.95 11.57
N LYS A 297 9.12 2.88 10.64
CA LYS A 297 9.23 4.32 10.94
C LYS A 297 8.29 5.13 10.08
N LEU A 298 7.63 6.10 10.70
CA LEU A 298 6.89 7.12 9.97
C LEU A 298 7.90 8.12 9.36
N ASP A 299 7.99 8.16 8.04
CA ASP A 299 8.86 9.11 7.32
C ASP A 299 8.15 10.45 7.15
N ARG A 300 6.96 10.43 6.54
CA ARG A 300 6.22 11.64 6.20
C ARG A 300 4.72 11.46 6.29
N ILE A 301 4.04 12.53 6.73
CA ILE A 301 2.59 12.68 6.62
C ILE A 301 2.30 13.91 5.76
N ASP A 302 1.44 13.74 4.76
CA ASP A 302 0.82 14.83 4.02
C ASP A 302 -0.61 15.06 4.53
N LEU A 303 -0.80 16.13 5.30
CA LEU A 303 -2.08 16.48 5.91
C LEU A 303 -3.12 16.94 4.86
N SER A 304 -2.68 17.43 3.71
CA SER A 304 -3.56 17.91 2.64
C SER A 304 -4.27 16.76 1.93
N THR A 305 -3.54 15.67 1.68
CA THR A 305 -4.04 14.48 0.98
C THR A 305 -4.48 13.37 1.95
N GLY A 306 -4.02 13.42 3.20
CA GLY A 306 -4.20 12.32 4.15
C GLY A 306 -3.38 11.09 3.78
N CYS A 307 -2.25 11.31 3.11
CA CYS A 307 -1.32 10.26 2.72
C CYS A 307 -0.15 10.17 3.72
N ALA A 308 0.15 8.97 4.19
CA ALA A 308 1.30 8.70 5.04
C ALA A 308 2.32 7.81 4.33
N GLN A 309 3.60 8.04 4.60
CA GLN A 309 4.71 7.21 4.16
C GLN A 309 5.37 6.58 5.38
N ILE A 310 5.47 5.26 5.35
CA ILE A 310 6.06 4.44 6.39
C ILE A 310 7.19 3.64 5.77
N ASP A 311 8.40 3.80 6.30
CA ASP A 311 9.56 3.00 5.92
C ASP A 311 9.60 1.73 6.78
N VAL A 312 9.82 0.59 6.12
CA VAL A 312 9.96 -0.71 6.76
C VAL A 312 11.36 -1.24 6.48
N ASP A 313 12.18 -1.30 7.52
CA ASP A 313 13.55 -1.77 7.44
C ASP A 313 13.64 -3.22 7.90
N PHE A 314 14.22 -4.06 7.05
CA PHE A 314 14.37 -5.49 7.26
C PHE A 314 15.77 -5.83 7.73
N ASN A 315 15.88 -6.93 8.46
CA ASN A 315 17.18 -7.43 8.87
C ASN A 315 17.95 -7.95 7.63
N ASP A 316 19.14 -7.39 7.44
CA ASP A 316 20.07 -7.67 6.33
C ASP A 316 20.47 -9.16 6.24
N ASP A 317 20.39 -9.92 7.33
CA ASP A 317 20.70 -11.35 7.34
C ASP A 317 19.73 -12.13 6.43
N TYR A 318 18.46 -11.70 6.33
CA TYR A 318 17.47 -12.35 5.49
C TYR A 318 17.66 -12.08 3.99
N TYR A 319 18.28 -10.96 3.62
CA TYR A 319 18.57 -10.64 2.22
C TYR A 319 19.42 -11.75 1.56
N TYR A 320 20.51 -12.15 2.21
CA TYR A 320 21.40 -13.17 1.68
C TYR A 320 20.82 -14.59 1.77
N ASN A 321 20.04 -14.87 2.81
CA ASN A 321 19.31 -16.15 2.91
C ASN A 321 18.33 -16.31 1.76
N ILE A 322 17.57 -15.28 1.43
CA ILE A 322 16.60 -15.30 0.34
C ILE A 322 17.27 -15.37 -1.03
N LEU A 323 18.36 -14.64 -1.22
CA LEU A 323 19.18 -14.81 -2.42
C LEU A 323 19.71 -16.25 -2.55
N SER A 324 20.08 -16.88 -1.43
CA SER A 324 20.55 -18.26 -1.44
C SER A 324 19.45 -19.24 -1.89
N ASP A 325 18.23 -19.04 -1.40
CA ASP A 325 17.06 -19.86 -1.75
C ASP A 325 16.70 -19.68 -3.23
N LEU A 326 16.66 -18.44 -3.73
CA LEU A 326 16.35 -18.14 -5.14
C LEU A 326 17.39 -18.72 -6.11
N MET A 327 18.67 -18.70 -5.72
CA MET A 327 19.78 -19.16 -6.56
C MET A 327 20.11 -20.65 -6.37
N GLY A 328 19.47 -21.32 -5.41
CA GLY A 328 19.77 -22.70 -5.02
C GLY A 328 21.23 -22.92 -4.59
N THR A 329 21.91 -21.87 -4.15
CA THR A 329 23.34 -21.89 -3.78
C THR A 329 23.53 -21.01 -2.56
N GLN A 330 24.29 -21.48 -1.56
CA GLN A 330 24.55 -20.71 -0.36
C GLN A 330 25.36 -19.44 -0.67
N ILE A 331 24.80 -18.29 -0.31
CA ILE A 331 25.38 -16.95 -0.42
C ILE A 331 25.42 -16.38 0.99
N THR A 332 26.61 -16.25 1.57
CA THR A 332 26.79 -15.70 2.92
C THR A 332 27.19 -14.22 2.93
N GLY A 333 27.19 -13.56 1.76
CA GLY A 333 27.58 -12.16 1.65
C GLY A 333 27.93 -11.70 0.23
N GLU A 334 28.25 -10.41 0.12
CA GLU A 334 28.47 -9.69 -1.15
C GLU A 334 29.55 -10.34 -2.03
N TYR A 335 30.66 -10.79 -1.44
CA TYR A 335 31.76 -11.42 -2.18
C TYR A 335 31.31 -12.71 -2.88
N GLN A 336 30.57 -13.57 -2.17
CA GLN A 336 30.07 -14.82 -2.73
C GLN A 336 29.02 -14.54 -3.82
N PHE A 337 28.15 -13.55 -3.60
CA PHE A 337 27.17 -13.12 -4.58
C PHE A 337 27.83 -12.63 -5.88
N MET A 338 28.82 -11.75 -5.80
CA MET A 338 29.56 -11.24 -6.96
C MET A 338 30.32 -12.35 -7.70
N SER A 339 30.91 -13.29 -6.96
CA SER A 339 31.59 -14.45 -7.55
C SER A 339 30.61 -15.35 -8.32
N LEU A 340 29.43 -15.60 -7.76
CA LEU A 340 28.37 -16.36 -8.41
C LEU A 340 27.87 -15.66 -9.67
N LEU A 341 27.60 -14.35 -9.62
CA LEU A 341 27.19 -13.58 -10.79
C LEU A 341 28.22 -13.63 -11.90
N LYS A 342 29.52 -13.52 -11.58
CA LYS A 342 30.60 -13.65 -12.56
C LYS A 342 30.65 -15.05 -13.18
N LYS A 343 30.41 -16.10 -12.39
CA LYS A 343 30.33 -17.48 -12.87
C LYS A 343 29.13 -17.69 -13.79
N LEU A 344 27.95 -17.21 -13.39
CA LEU A 344 26.72 -17.31 -14.18
C LEU A 344 26.79 -16.49 -15.46
N GLY A 345 27.43 -15.31 -15.44
CA GLY A 345 27.67 -14.51 -16.64
C GLY A 345 28.47 -15.28 -17.69
N LYS A 346 29.56 -15.96 -17.27
CA LYS A 346 30.35 -16.81 -18.17
C LYS A 346 29.56 -18.00 -18.71
N VAL A 347 28.79 -18.69 -17.85
CA VAL A 347 27.97 -19.83 -18.27
C VAL A 347 26.88 -19.39 -19.24
N LYS A 348 26.26 -18.23 -18.99
CA LYS A 348 25.27 -17.64 -19.89
C LYS A 348 25.87 -17.33 -21.25
N GLU A 349 27.03 -16.68 -21.29
CA GLU A 349 27.71 -16.36 -22.55
C GLU A 349 27.99 -17.63 -23.37
N GLU A 350 28.51 -18.67 -22.74
CA GLU A 350 28.75 -19.97 -23.39
C GLU A 350 27.44 -20.65 -23.83
N TYR A 351 26.40 -20.64 -22.99
CA TYR A 351 25.10 -21.20 -23.33
C TYR A 351 24.43 -20.46 -24.51
N ASP A 352 24.53 -19.13 -24.54
CA ASP A 352 23.93 -18.31 -25.60
C ASP A 352 24.51 -18.70 -26.97
N LYS A 353 25.81 -19.08 -27.05
CA LYS A 353 26.44 -19.58 -28.30
C LYS A 353 25.77 -20.84 -28.84
N VAL A 354 25.42 -21.78 -27.95
CA VAL A 354 24.86 -23.09 -28.34
C VAL A 354 23.33 -23.17 -28.30
N SER A 355 22.66 -22.20 -27.66
CA SER A 355 21.22 -22.21 -27.40
C SER A 355 20.36 -22.36 -28.69
N ALA A 356 20.71 -21.62 -29.73
CA ALA A 356 20.02 -21.68 -31.02
C ALA A 356 20.16 -23.06 -31.67
N ALA A 357 21.38 -23.60 -31.72
CA ALA A 357 21.66 -24.92 -32.26
C ALA A 357 20.92 -26.02 -31.49
N LEU A 358 20.90 -25.95 -30.16
CA LEU A 358 20.15 -26.89 -29.31
C LEU A 358 18.66 -26.90 -29.63
N ASN A 359 18.06 -25.73 -29.86
CA ASN A 359 16.65 -25.63 -30.22
C ASN A 359 16.38 -26.19 -31.63
N GLU A 360 17.29 -25.98 -32.57
CA GLU A 360 17.21 -26.59 -33.91
C GLU A 360 17.29 -28.11 -33.87
N VAL A 361 18.21 -28.68 -33.08
CA VAL A 361 18.33 -30.13 -32.88
C VAL A 361 17.04 -30.72 -32.34
N LYS A 362 16.45 -30.07 -31.33
CA LYS A 362 15.18 -30.52 -30.73
C LYS A 362 14.04 -30.53 -31.74
N ALA A 363 13.97 -29.53 -32.61
CA ALA A 363 12.87 -29.36 -33.57
C ALA A 363 13.05 -30.16 -34.87
N LYS A 364 14.26 -30.18 -35.43
CA LYS A 364 14.57 -30.71 -36.78
C LYS A 364 15.45 -31.96 -36.76
N GLY A 365 16.02 -32.32 -35.60
CA GLY A 365 16.98 -33.42 -35.47
C GLY A 365 18.43 -33.06 -35.82
N TYR A 366 18.68 -31.82 -36.28
CA TYR A 366 20.01 -31.34 -36.63
C TYR A 366 20.10 -29.84 -36.34
N GLY A 367 21.20 -29.39 -35.72
CA GLY A 367 21.45 -27.97 -35.46
C GLY A 367 22.92 -27.62 -35.54
N ILE A 368 23.19 -26.38 -35.90
CA ILE A 368 24.54 -25.91 -36.22
C ILE A 368 24.85 -24.70 -35.34
N VAL A 369 25.97 -24.77 -34.63
CA VAL A 369 26.53 -23.60 -33.96
C VAL A 369 27.29 -22.80 -34.99
N THR A 370 26.81 -21.59 -35.28
CA THR A 370 27.47 -20.68 -36.21
C THR A 370 28.69 -20.08 -35.52
N PRO A 371 29.90 -20.14 -36.12
CA PRO A 371 31.09 -19.57 -35.52
C PRO A 371 30.96 -18.07 -35.37
N MET A 372 31.51 -17.55 -34.28
CA MET A 372 31.59 -16.11 -34.06
C MET A 372 32.67 -15.49 -34.93
N VAL A 373 32.56 -14.18 -35.19
CA VAL A 373 33.57 -13.43 -35.99
C VAL A 373 34.96 -13.54 -35.35
N GLU A 374 35.02 -13.59 -34.02
CA GLU A 374 36.26 -13.74 -33.24
C GLU A 374 36.93 -15.11 -33.44
N GLU A 375 36.19 -16.12 -33.90
CA GLU A 375 36.68 -17.48 -34.18
C GLU A 375 37.12 -17.64 -35.64
N LEU A 376 36.95 -16.61 -36.48
CA LEU A 376 37.41 -16.61 -37.86
C LEU A 376 38.93 -16.36 -37.93
N ALA A 377 39.68 -17.37 -38.36
CA ALA A 377 41.09 -17.22 -38.70
C ALA A 377 41.24 -16.86 -40.18
N LEU A 378 41.64 -15.61 -40.47
CA LEU A 378 41.97 -15.16 -41.83
C LEU A 378 43.42 -15.52 -42.17
N GLN A 379 43.63 -16.22 -43.28
CA GLN A 379 44.97 -16.48 -43.83
C GLN A 379 45.45 -15.28 -44.65
N GLU A 380 46.77 -15.20 -44.89
CA GLU A 380 47.35 -14.14 -45.69
C GLU A 380 46.73 -14.07 -47.10
N PRO A 381 46.37 -12.86 -47.58
CA PRO A 381 45.77 -12.67 -48.89
C PRO A 381 46.75 -12.97 -50.02
N GLU A 382 46.35 -13.81 -50.97
CA GLU A 382 47.15 -14.15 -52.15
C GLU A 382 46.64 -13.40 -53.39
N ILE A 383 47.51 -12.75 -54.16
CA ILE A 383 47.12 -12.17 -55.45
C ILE A 383 46.96 -13.30 -56.47
N ILE A 384 45.78 -13.37 -57.08
CA ILE A 384 45.48 -14.31 -58.16
C ILE A 384 45.31 -13.56 -59.48
N LYS A 385 45.77 -14.18 -60.57
CA LYS A 385 45.59 -13.68 -61.93
C LYS A 385 44.71 -14.64 -62.72
N GLN A 386 43.60 -14.15 -63.24
CA GLN A 386 42.69 -14.92 -64.10
C GLN A 386 42.51 -14.16 -65.43
N GLY A 387 43.12 -14.68 -66.49
CA GLY A 387 43.17 -13.98 -67.79
C GLY A 387 43.89 -12.64 -67.69
N ASN A 388 43.19 -11.55 -68.02
CA ASN A 388 43.73 -10.18 -67.96
C ASN A 388 43.42 -9.44 -66.63
N ASN A 389 42.70 -10.08 -65.71
CA ASN A 389 42.26 -9.45 -64.46
C ASN A 389 43.08 -9.98 -63.27
N TYR A 390 43.34 -9.09 -62.30
CA TYR A 390 43.96 -9.40 -61.02
C TYR A 390 42.90 -9.37 -59.92
N GLY A 391 42.97 -10.31 -59.00
CA GLY A 391 42.09 -10.40 -57.83
C GLY A 391 42.88 -10.77 -56.58
N VAL A 392 42.23 -10.69 -55.43
CA VAL A 392 42.79 -11.10 -54.14
C VAL A 392 42.00 -12.31 -53.65
N LYS A 393 42.69 -13.42 -53.41
CA LYS A 393 42.13 -14.62 -52.80
C LYS A 393 42.23 -14.48 -51.28
N LEU A 394 41.08 -14.35 -50.65
CA LEU A 394 40.94 -14.39 -49.20
C LEU A 394 40.56 -15.81 -48.78
N ARG A 395 41.23 -16.36 -47.77
CA ARG A 395 40.86 -17.64 -47.15
C ARG A 395 40.61 -17.39 -45.67
N ALA A 396 39.46 -17.84 -45.20
CA ALA A 396 39.12 -17.83 -43.78
C ALA A 396 38.76 -19.26 -43.36
N SER A 397 39.08 -19.62 -42.13
CA SER A 397 38.68 -20.88 -41.52
C SER A 397 38.10 -20.62 -40.13
N ALA A 398 37.04 -21.34 -39.77
CA ALA A 398 36.48 -21.32 -38.43
C ALA A 398 35.95 -22.70 -38.04
N PRO A 399 36.04 -23.07 -36.75
CA PRO A 399 35.42 -24.30 -36.27
C PRO A 399 33.90 -24.20 -36.34
N THR A 400 33.23 -25.29 -36.69
CA THR A 400 31.77 -25.39 -36.67
C THR A 400 31.38 -26.57 -35.81
N ILE A 401 30.37 -26.41 -34.94
CA ILE A 401 29.85 -27.50 -34.12
C ILE A 401 28.52 -27.94 -34.71
N HIS A 402 28.43 -29.21 -35.06
CA HIS A 402 27.23 -29.85 -35.55
C HIS A 402 26.66 -30.76 -34.47
N MET A 403 25.39 -30.55 -34.14
CA MET A 403 24.66 -31.37 -33.18
C MET A 403 23.62 -32.21 -33.92
N ILE A 404 23.58 -33.52 -33.63
CA ILE A 404 22.72 -34.48 -34.31
C ILE A 404 21.89 -35.23 -33.27
N LYS A 405 20.57 -35.23 -33.44
CA LYS A 405 19.67 -36.05 -32.62
C LYS A 405 19.65 -37.47 -33.18
N CYS A 406 19.92 -38.45 -32.33
CA CYS A 406 19.83 -39.87 -32.67
C CYS A 406 18.78 -40.54 -31.77
N ASP A 407 17.79 -41.17 -32.37
CA ASP A 407 16.80 -41.96 -31.65
C ASP A 407 17.32 -43.38 -31.45
N ILE A 408 17.48 -43.78 -30.18
CA ILE A 408 17.99 -45.10 -29.81
C ILE A 408 16.82 -45.96 -29.36
N GLN A 409 16.68 -47.13 -29.98
CA GLN A 409 15.68 -48.13 -29.60
C GLN A 409 16.37 -49.27 -28.86
N THR A 410 15.82 -49.68 -27.71
CA THR A 410 16.26 -50.85 -26.93
C THR A 410 15.07 -51.77 -26.73
N GLU A 411 15.31 -53.06 -26.94
CA GLU A 411 14.35 -54.12 -26.65
C GLU A 411 14.90 -54.95 -25.49
N VAL A 412 14.03 -55.27 -24.54
CA VAL A 412 14.34 -56.20 -23.45
C VAL A 412 13.42 -57.40 -23.64
N SER A 413 13.99 -58.56 -23.94
CA SER A 413 13.25 -59.82 -24.13
C SER A 413 13.52 -60.75 -22.94
N PRO A 414 12.76 -60.62 -21.83
CA PRO A 414 12.97 -61.47 -20.67
C PRO A 414 12.59 -62.92 -20.98
N ILE A 415 13.52 -63.85 -20.77
CA ILE A 415 13.24 -65.29 -20.94
C ILE A 415 12.62 -65.81 -19.65
N ILE A 416 11.34 -66.17 -19.70
CA ILE A 416 10.57 -66.65 -18.55
C ILE A 416 10.28 -68.14 -18.79
N GLY A 417 10.67 -68.95 -17.81
CA GLY A 417 10.69 -70.42 -17.87
C GLY A 417 9.64 -71.09 -18.75
N THR A 418 8.41 -71.22 -18.26
CA THR A 418 7.33 -71.96 -18.95
C THR A 418 6.38 -71.03 -19.71
N GLU A 419 5.66 -71.57 -20.71
CA GLU A 419 4.68 -70.85 -21.53
C GLU A 419 3.63 -70.11 -20.68
N LYS A 420 3.06 -70.80 -19.69
CA LYS A 420 2.07 -70.23 -18.76
C LYS A 420 2.60 -69.03 -17.97
N GLN A 421 3.87 -69.06 -17.55
CA GLN A 421 4.48 -67.95 -16.83
C GLN A 421 4.73 -66.73 -17.73
N SER A 422 4.94 -66.96 -19.03
CA SER A 422 5.07 -65.90 -20.02
C SER A 422 3.71 -65.24 -20.32
N GLU A 423 2.64 -66.04 -20.40
CA GLU A 423 1.26 -65.54 -20.54
C GLU A 423 0.82 -64.72 -19.31
N ASP A 424 1.11 -65.20 -18.10
CA ASP A 424 0.80 -64.49 -16.85
C ASP A 424 1.53 -63.14 -16.79
N LEU A 425 2.80 -63.08 -17.21
CA LEU A 425 3.53 -61.81 -17.26
C LEU A 425 2.95 -60.86 -18.33
N LEU A 426 2.59 -61.37 -19.50
CA LEU A 426 2.01 -60.55 -20.57
C LEU A 426 0.69 -59.92 -20.11
N HIS A 427 -0.16 -60.70 -19.43
CA HIS A 427 -1.39 -60.18 -18.84
C HIS A 427 -1.13 -59.13 -17.77
N TYR A 428 -0.16 -59.37 -16.88
CA TYR A 428 0.23 -58.42 -15.84
C TYR A 428 0.73 -57.09 -16.42
N ILE A 429 1.67 -57.14 -17.38
CA ILE A 429 2.18 -55.93 -18.05
C ILE A 429 1.04 -55.18 -18.73
N THR A 430 0.21 -55.88 -19.53
CA THR A 430 -0.90 -55.26 -20.26
C THR A 430 -1.89 -54.57 -19.31
N SER A 431 -2.21 -55.21 -18.17
CA SER A 431 -3.11 -54.61 -17.17
C SER A 431 -2.54 -53.36 -16.50
N GLU A 432 -1.23 -53.34 -16.22
CA GLU A 432 -0.56 -52.14 -15.69
C GLU A 432 -0.48 -51.02 -16.75
N MET A 433 -0.31 -51.37 -18.04
CA MET A 433 -0.33 -50.39 -19.13
C MET A 433 -1.67 -49.67 -19.27
N ASP A 434 -2.76 -50.42 -19.13
CA ASP A 434 -4.12 -49.87 -19.26
C ASP A 434 -4.51 -49.01 -18.05
N THR A 435 -3.86 -49.21 -16.89
CA THR A 435 -4.19 -48.51 -15.65
C THR A 435 -3.37 -47.23 -15.46
N ASP A 436 -2.05 -47.28 -15.65
CA ASP A 436 -1.15 -46.13 -15.54
C ASP A 436 0.17 -46.39 -16.32
N PRO A 437 0.31 -45.86 -17.54
CA PRO A 437 1.47 -46.11 -18.39
C PRO A 437 2.82 -45.69 -17.76
N ALA A 438 2.81 -44.77 -16.79
CA ALA A 438 4.03 -44.33 -16.12
C ALA A 438 4.53 -45.35 -15.09
N LYS A 439 3.63 -46.10 -14.43
CA LYS A 439 3.98 -47.07 -13.37
C LYS A 439 4.63 -48.35 -13.89
N ILE A 440 4.46 -48.66 -15.17
CA ILE A 440 5.14 -49.81 -15.82
C ILE A 440 6.66 -49.70 -15.61
N TRP A 441 7.21 -48.48 -15.64
CA TRP A 441 8.64 -48.25 -15.51
C TRP A 441 9.19 -48.66 -14.14
N ASP A 442 8.37 -48.59 -13.09
CA ASP A 442 8.72 -48.99 -11.72
C ASP A 442 8.41 -50.47 -11.45
N THR A 443 7.84 -51.17 -12.42
CA THR A 443 7.49 -52.58 -12.28
C THR A 443 8.74 -53.43 -12.17
N ASN A 444 8.82 -54.19 -11.07
CA ASN A 444 9.98 -55.02 -10.76
C ASN A 444 9.95 -56.33 -11.57
N LEU A 445 10.91 -56.47 -12.48
CA LEU A 445 11.12 -57.67 -13.29
C LEU A 445 12.50 -58.23 -12.96
N PHE A 446 12.54 -59.44 -12.40
CA PHE A 446 13.80 -60.13 -12.04
C PHE A 446 14.66 -59.42 -10.97
N GLY A 447 14.02 -58.74 -10.01
CA GLY A 447 14.71 -58.08 -8.91
C GLY A 447 15.27 -56.70 -9.26
N LYS A 448 14.99 -56.19 -10.45
CA LYS A 448 15.23 -54.80 -10.87
C LYS A 448 13.98 -54.20 -11.51
N PRO A 449 13.72 -52.89 -11.35
CA PRO A 449 12.65 -52.22 -12.07
C PRO A 449 12.92 -52.17 -13.58
N LEU A 450 11.85 -52.17 -14.40
CA LEU A 450 11.96 -52.19 -15.86
C LEU A 450 12.77 -51.01 -16.41
N HIS A 451 12.66 -49.82 -15.82
CA HIS A 451 13.43 -48.65 -16.26
C HIS A 451 14.95 -48.86 -16.11
N GLU A 452 15.41 -49.56 -15.08
CA GLU A 452 16.83 -49.90 -14.93
C GLU A 452 17.29 -50.85 -16.04
N LEU A 453 16.51 -51.88 -16.35
CA LEU A 453 16.84 -52.85 -17.41
C LEU A 453 16.91 -52.18 -18.80
N VAL A 454 15.97 -51.27 -19.08
CA VAL A 454 15.96 -50.51 -20.33
C VAL A 454 17.09 -49.49 -20.35
N ASN A 455 17.39 -48.81 -19.23
CA ASN A 455 18.48 -47.86 -19.13
C ASN A 455 19.84 -48.53 -19.31
N ASP A 456 20.07 -49.71 -18.71
CA ASP A 456 21.30 -50.52 -18.92
C ASP A 456 21.47 -50.84 -20.42
N GLY A 457 20.38 -51.25 -21.09
CA GLY A 457 20.38 -51.50 -22.53
C GLY A 457 20.62 -50.24 -23.37
N LEU A 458 20.03 -49.09 -23.02
CA LEU A 458 20.25 -47.80 -23.68
C LEU A 458 21.69 -47.31 -23.49
N GLN A 459 22.23 -47.35 -22.27
CA GLN A 459 23.61 -46.96 -21.94
C GLN A 459 24.62 -47.77 -22.77
N SER A 460 24.39 -49.09 -22.87
CA SER A 460 25.24 -49.95 -23.70
C SER A 460 25.26 -49.55 -25.18
N LYS A 461 24.15 -49.01 -25.70
CA LYS A 461 24.02 -48.56 -27.11
C LYS A 461 24.57 -47.15 -27.32
N ILE A 462 24.40 -46.24 -26.37
CA ILE A 462 24.92 -44.86 -26.43
C ILE A 462 26.44 -44.86 -26.60
N TYR A 463 27.15 -45.68 -25.82
CA TYR A 463 28.61 -45.74 -25.87
C TYR A 463 29.17 -46.76 -26.86
N ARG A 464 28.31 -47.41 -27.67
CA ARG A 464 28.72 -48.50 -28.56
C ARG A 464 29.54 -48.03 -29.77
N MET A 465 29.37 -46.77 -30.18
CA MET A 465 30.06 -46.24 -31.35
C MET A 465 31.57 -46.13 -31.07
N PRO A 466 32.44 -46.91 -31.77
CA PRO A 466 33.88 -46.84 -31.57
C PRO A 466 34.44 -45.48 -31.97
N ASP A 467 35.54 -45.05 -31.36
CA ASP A 467 36.17 -43.75 -31.64
C ASP A 467 36.55 -43.60 -33.12
N GLU A 468 37.07 -44.67 -33.75
CA GLU A 468 37.38 -44.66 -35.19
C GLU A 468 36.15 -44.35 -36.08
N SER A 469 34.95 -44.76 -35.65
CA SER A 469 33.70 -44.45 -36.36
C SER A 469 33.24 -43.02 -36.12
N ARG A 470 33.48 -42.47 -34.92
CA ARG A 470 33.21 -41.06 -34.58
C ARG A 470 34.11 -40.14 -35.40
N ASP A 471 35.40 -40.46 -35.49
CA ASP A 471 36.38 -39.71 -36.28
C ASP A 471 36.04 -39.72 -37.77
N LYS A 472 35.70 -40.90 -38.33
CA LYS A 472 35.25 -41.01 -39.73
C LYS A 472 33.99 -40.19 -40.00
N LEU A 473 33.03 -40.18 -39.06
CA LEU A 473 31.81 -39.39 -39.20
C LEU A 473 32.11 -37.88 -39.16
N GLN A 474 33.00 -37.45 -38.28
CA GLN A 474 33.48 -36.07 -38.21
C GLN A 474 34.19 -35.64 -39.50
N GLU A 475 35.15 -36.44 -40.00
CA GLU A 475 35.86 -36.15 -41.26
C GLU A 475 34.90 -36.10 -42.45
N THR A 476 33.91 -37.00 -42.47
CA THR A 476 32.91 -37.05 -43.53
C THR A 476 32.06 -35.79 -43.53
N LEU A 477 31.58 -35.34 -42.36
CA LEU A 477 30.87 -34.07 -42.22
C LEU A 477 31.76 -32.89 -42.66
N GLN A 478 33.03 -32.87 -42.26
CA GLN A 478 33.97 -31.82 -42.65
C GLN A 478 34.17 -31.75 -44.17
N LYS A 479 34.30 -32.90 -44.85
CA LYS A 479 34.42 -32.95 -46.32
C LYS A 479 33.16 -32.43 -47.00
N ILE A 480 31.97 -32.84 -46.53
CA ILE A 480 30.68 -32.39 -47.11
C ILE A 480 30.52 -30.88 -47.00
N VAL A 481 30.81 -30.32 -45.83
CA VAL A 481 30.68 -28.87 -45.59
C VAL A 481 31.65 -28.07 -46.46
N ASN A 482 32.87 -28.58 -46.70
CA ASN A 482 33.88 -27.86 -47.49
C ASN A 482 33.72 -28.04 -49.02
N ASP A 483 33.31 -29.22 -49.49
CA ASP A 483 33.35 -29.56 -50.92
C ASP A 483 32.04 -29.27 -51.66
N ALA A 484 30.99 -28.84 -50.96
CA ALA A 484 29.71 -28.25 -51.43
C ALA A 484 28.92 -29.00 -52.55
N ASN A 485 29.42 -30.11 -53.08
CA ASN A 485 28.84 -30.82 -54.22
C ASN A 485 28.96 -32.34 -54.04
N GLY A 486 27.93 -32.97 -53.47
CA GLY A 486 27.81 -34.43 -53.48
C GLY A 486 26.75 -34.98 -52.55
N GLY A 487 26.06 -36.04 -52.98
CA GLY A 487 25.25 -36.87 -52.10
C GLY A 487 26.15 -37.76 -51.22
N LEU A 488 25.74 -38.02 -49.99
CA LEU A 488 26.42 -38.94 -49.08
C LEU A 488 25.98 -40.38 -49.36
N VAL A 489 26.92 -41.28 -49.65
CA VAL A 489 26.70 -42.73 -49.62
C VAL A 489 27.56 -43.30 -48.49
N CYS A 490 26.90 -43.76 -47.42
CA CYS A 490 27.57 -44.43 -46.32
C CYS A 490 27.36 -45.95 -46.46
N ILE A 491 28.45 -46.70 -46.56
CA ILE A 491 28.43 -48.17 -46.58
C ILE A 491 28.92 -48.63 -45.21
N ILE A 492 28.01 -49.20 -44.42
CA ILE A 492 28.32 -49.85 -43.16
C ILE A 492 28.64 -51.32 -43.49
N ILE A 493 29.84 -51.78 -43.11
CA ILE A 493 30.33 -53.14 -43.37
C ILE A 493 30.11 -54.02 -42.16
#